data_AF-A0AAD8YCA6-F1
#
_entry.id   AF-A0AAD8YCA6-F1
#
_cell.length_a   1.000
_cell.length_b   1.000
_cell.length_c   1.000
_cell.angle_alpha   90.00
_cell.angle_beta   90.00
_cell.angle_gamma   90.00
#
_symmetry.space_group_name_H-M   'P 1'
#
loop_
_entity.id
_entity.type
_entity.pdbx_description
1 polymer ?
#
loop_
_entity_poly.entity_id
_entity_poly.type
_entity_poly.pdbx_seq_one_letter_code
_entity_poly.pdbx_strand_id
1 'polypeptide(L)'
;MLLELINSIFVTFVATECLLVNSNDNNSISINSNQHRQPLLRLFLRYARRFSRTLQVLTLIVALINLFVHFHDSGVVLSKWIKANVGIFRIPRIIAAIVTFLIALWWDCRRIVNASAAKKSRDTDNENNKPSSVWSNNYFLGQLVKSFCRTLPIYPFAAVIISFMCLFVITLFEDLHINTAVLNGPIYYCTLYGPLMMIYWDVKGKFAKTVINGEIILPR
;
A
#
# COMPACT_ATOMS: atom_id res chain seq x y z
N MET A 1 -11.29 10.90 10.76
CA MET A 1 -11.95 10.48 9.50
C MET A 1 -11.10 10.83 8.30
N LEU A 2 -11.01 12.10 7.86
CA LEU A 2 -10.17 12.45 6.71
C LEU A 2 -8.68 12.16 6.95
N LEU A 3 -8.17 12.47 8.15
CA LEU A 3 -6.76 12.27 8.51
C LEU A 3 -6.33 10.79 8.47
N GLU A 4 -7.11 9.92 9.10
CA GLU A 4 -6.87 8.47 9.13
C GLU A 4 -7.04 7.86 7.74
N LEU A 5 -8.00 8.35 6.94
CA LEU A 5 -8.21 7.94 5.54
C LEU A 5 -7.03 8.37 4.66
N ILE A 6 -6.57 9.62 4.82
CA ILE A 6 -5.40 10.16 4.13
C ILE A 6 -4.13 9.41 4.54
N ASN A 7 -3.95 9.12 5.84
CA ASN A 7 -2.85 8.29 6.33
C ASN A 7 -2.93 6.86 5.79
N SER A 8 -4.12 6.27 5.73
CA SER A 8 -4.35 4.96 5.13
C SER A 8 -3.95 4.96 3.66
N ILE A 9 -4.44 5.92 2.88
CA ILE A 9 -4.12 6.05 1.45
C ILE A 9 -2.62 6.24 1.29
N PHE A 10 -2.01 7.10 2.10
CA PHE A 10 -0.58 7.43 2.04
C PHE A 10 0.29 6.23 2.42
N VAL A 11 -0.02 5.52 3.52
CA VAL A 11 0.72 4.33 3.95
C VAL A 11 0.57 3.20 2.93
N THR A 12 -0.66 2.97 2.44
CA THR A 12 -0.91 1.97 1.39
C THR A 12 -0.11 2.33 0.14
N PHE A 13 -0.10 3.60 -0.26
CA PHE A 13 0.63 4.10 -1.43
C PHE A 13 2.16 4.04 -1.28
N VAL A 14 2.71 4.38 -0.12
CA VAL A 14 4.15 4.27 0.16
C VAL A 14 4.59 2.81 0.14
N ALA A 15 3.81 1.93 0.73
CA ALA A 15 4.11 0.50 0.75
C ALA A 15 3.95 -0.15 -0.65
N THR A 16 2.99 0.34 -1.44
CA THR A 16 2.75 0.02 -2.87
C THR A 16 3.97 0.29 -3.74
N GLU A 17 4.60 1.46 -3.58
CA GLU A 17 5.77 1.90 -4.35
C GLU A 17 7.07 1.28 -3.84
N CYS A 18 7.20 1.06 -2.52
CA CYS A 18 8.37 0.40 -1.92
C CYS A 18 8.58 -0.99 -2.53
N LEU A 19 7.47 -1.65 -2.86
CA LEU A 19 7.47 -2.94 -3.50
C LEU A 19 7.82 -2.97 -4.97
N LEU A 20 7.38 -1.94 -5.68
CA LEU A 20 7.58 -1.85 -7.12
C LEU A 20 9.07 -1.63 -7.44
N VAL A 21 9.80 -1.01 -6.51
CA VAL A 21 11.26 -0.86 -6.56
C VAL A 21 11.97 -2.19 -6.24
N ASN A 22 11.58 -2.88 -5.17
CA ASN A 22 12.26 -4.11 -4.75
C ASN A 22 12.09 -5.28 -5.76
N SER A 23 10.96 -5.33 -6.48
CA SER A 23 10.72 -6.36 -7.50
C SER A 23 11.48 -6.13 -8.81
N ASN A 24 11.96 -4.91 -9.07
CA ASN A 24 12.70 -4.57 -10.29
C ASN A 24 14.21 -4.83 -10.13
N ASP A 25 14.74 -4.68 -8.92
CA ASP A 25 16.17 -4.89 -8.66
C ASP A 25 16.56 -6.38 -8.63
N ASN A 26 15.63 -7.29 -8.29
CA ASN A 26 15.84 -8.74 -8.28
C ASN A 26 16.08 -9.37 -9.68
N ASN A 27 15.79 -8.65 -10.76
CA ASN A 27 16.07 -9.12 -12.13
C ASN A 27 17.47 -8.69 -12.65
N SER A 28 18.29 -8.03 -11.81
CA SER A 28 19.59 -7.46 -12.26
C SER A 28 20.76 -7.71 -11.31
N ILE A 29 20.70 -8.77 -10.48
CA ILE A 29 21.80 -9.09 -9.56
C ILE A 29 22.90 -9.87 -10.30
N SER A 30 23.80 -9.14 -10.96
CA SER A 30 25.19 -9.57 -11.12
C SER A 30 25.90 -9.31 -9.78
N ILE A 31 26.29 -10.38 -9.11
CA ILE A 31 26.95 -10.38 -7.81
C ILE A 31 28.28 -9.64 -7.91
N ASN A 32 28.36 -8.44 -7.33
CA ASN A 32 29.64 -7.83 -7.01
C ASN A 32 29.64 -7.46 -5.52
N SER A 33 30.14 -8.41 -4.73
CA SER A 33 30.28 -8.33 -3.29
C SER A 33 31.50 -7.47 -2.96
N ASN A 34 31.35 -6.17 -2.69
CA ASN A 34 32.26 -5.37 -1.85
C ASN A 34 31.83 -3.91 -1.73
N GLN A 35 30.58 -3.64 -1.30
CA GLN A 35 30.20 -2.25 -0.96
C GLN A 35 29.33 -2.19 0.29
N HIS A 36 29.97 -2.51 1.42
CA HIS A 36 29.38 -2.48 2.73
C HIS A 36 29.43 -1.05 3.32
N ARG A 37 28.28 -0.61 3.85
CA ARG A 37 28.06 0.62 4.65
C ARG A 37 27.75 1.90 3.85
N GLN A 38 26.54 1.96 3.29
CA GLN A 38 25.52 3.01 3.55
C GLN A 38 24.29 2.80 2.62
N PRO A 39 23.53 1.70 2.75
CA PRO A 39 22.49 1.38 1.78
C PRO A 39 21.21 2.21 1.96
N LEU A 40 20.77 2.50 3.19
CA LEU A 40 19.42 3.01 3.42
C LEU A 40 19.20 4.45 2.97
N LEU A 41 20.14 5.36 3.26
CA LEU A 41 20.00 6.78 2.90
C LEU A 41 20.14 7.01 1.38
N ARG A 42 21.01 6.24 0.70
CA ARG A 42 21.13 6.27 -0.76
C ARG A 42 19.94 5.65 -1.46
N LEU A 43 19.37 4.57 -0.91
CA LEU A 43 18.10 4.03 -1.39
C LEU A 43 17.01 5.08 -1.24
N PHE A 44 16.87 5.73 -0.08
CA PHE A 44 15.89 6.79 0.14
C PHE A 44 16.08 8.00 -0.80
N LEU A 45 17.31 8.45 -1.05
CA LEU A 45 17.60 9.56 -1.96
C LEU A 45 17.34 9.20 -3.43
N ARG A 46 17.71 7.98 -3.86
CA ARG A 46 17.35 7.49 -5.21
C ARG A 46 15.85 7.29 -5.35
N TYR A 47 15.18 6.88 -4.28
CA TYR A 47 13.73 6.69 -4.20
C TYR A 47 12.99 8.03 -4.28
N ALA A 48 13.43 9.04 -3.52
CA ALA A 48 12.90 10.40 -3.58
C ALA A 48 13.07 11.01 -4.98
N ARG A 49 14.21 10.78 -5.64
CA ARG A 49 14.50 11.34 -6.97
C ARG A 49 13.69 10.72 -8.11
N ARG A 50 13.16 9.51 -7.93
CA ARG A 50 12.41 8.76 -8.97
C ARG A 50 10.90 8.99 -8.93
N PHE A 51 10.39 9.62 -7.86
CA PHE A 51 9.01 10.06 -7.80
C PHE A 51 8.74 11.13 -8.87
N SER A 52 7.63 10.99 -9.60
CA SER A 52 7.10 12.06 -10.45
C SER A 52 6.88 13.31 -9.58
N ARG A 53 7.21 14.50 -10.11
CA ARG A 53 7.04 15.79 -9.39
C ARG A 53 5.62 15.94 -8.82
N THR A 54 4.62 15.48 -9.57
CA THR A 54 3.20 15.50 -9.15
C THR A 54 2.96 14.67 -7.90
N LEU A 55 3.65 13.53 -7.79
CA LEU A 55 3.51 12.57 -6.70
C LEU A 55 4.22 13.06 -5.43
N GLN A 56 5.36 13.74 -5.58
CA GLN A 56 6.07 14.41 -4.47
C GLN A 56 5.21 15.54 -3.90
N VAL A 57 4.58 16.33 -4.76
CA VAL A 57 3.69 17.42 -4.33
C VAL A 57 2.47 16.86 -3.61
N LEU A 58 1.86 15.78 -4.11
CA LEU A 58 0.72 15.14 -3.46
C LEU A 58 1.10 14.60 -2.06
N THR A 59 2.25 13.93 -1.96
CA THR A 59 2.74 13.39 -0.68
C THR A 59 3.10 14.51 0.31
N LEU A 60 3.70 15.61 -0.16
CA LEU A 60 3.95 16.80 0.65
C LEU A 60 2.66 17.45 1.13
N ILE A 61 1.66 17.63 0.26
CA ILE A 61 0.35 18.19 0.61
C ILE A 61 -0.33 17.33 1.67
N VAL A 62 -0.32 16.01 1.50
CA VAL A 62 -0.86 15.07 2.48
C VAL A 62 -0.14 15.17 3.81
N ALA A 63 1.20 15.19 3.82
CA ALA A 63 1.98 15.33 5.04
C ALA A 63 1.72 16.67 5.75
N LEU A 64 1.57 17.77 4.98
CA LEU A 64 1.25 19.09 5.51
C LEU A 64 -0.16 19.15 6.09
N ILE A 65 -1.17 18.57 5.41
CA ILE A 65 -2.53 18.44 5.95
C ILE A 65 -2.51 17.61 7.23
N ASN A 66 -1.70 16.54 7.26
CA ASN A 66 -1.54 15.70 8.44
C ASN A 66 -0.96 16.47 9.63
N LEU A 67 0.14 17.18 9.38
CA LEU A 67 0.81 18.00 10.37
C LEU A 67 -0.14 19.11 10.87
N PHE A 68 -0.85 19.76 9.96
CA PHE A 68 -1.79 20.84 10.26
C PHE A 68 -2.95 20.38 11.15
N VAL A 69 -3.57 19.23 10.83
CA VAL A 69 -4.67 18.70 11.65
C VAL A 69 -4.18 18.18 12.99
N HIS A 70 -2.93 17.71 13.09
CA HIS A 70 -2.39 17.17 14.33
C HIS A 70 -1.86 18.25 15.29
N PHE A 71 -1.32 19.36 14.76
CA PHE A 71 -0.70 20.41 15.56
C PHE A 71 -1.55 21.68 15.76
N HIS A 72 -2.62 21.89 14.98
CA HIS A 72 -3.42 23.10 15.09
C HIS A 72 -4.80 22.81 15.70
N ASP A 73 -5.22 23.61 16.68
CA ASP A 73 -6.59 23.57 17.26
C ASP A 73 -7.69 23.70 16.20
N SER A 74 -7.35 24.29 15.04
CA SER A 74 -8.18 24.34 13.84
C SER A 74 -8.55 22.94 13.29
N GLY A 75 -7.72 21.92 13.50
CA GLY A 75 -8.01 20.52 13.19
C GLY A 75 -9.16 19.96 14.04
N VAL A 76 -9.28 20.41 15.30
CA VAL A 76 -10.41 20.08 16.17
C VAL A 76 -11.69 20.71 15.64
N VAL A 77 -11.65 21.97 15.19
CA VAL A 77 -12.79 22.67 14.57
C VAL A 77 -13.22 21.98 13.26
N LEU A 78 -12.28 21.62 12.39
CA LEU A 78 -12.57 20.88 11.17
C LEU A 78 -13.18 19.50 11.48
N SER A 79 -12.67 18.80 12.49
CA SER A 79 -13.23 17.52 12.93
C SER A 79 -14.66 17.66 13.48
N LYS A 80 -14.96 18.75 14.19
CA LYS A 80 -16.29 19.09 14.70
C LYS A 80 -17.23 19.47 13.56
N TRP A 81 -16.75 20.24 12.57
CA TRP A 81 -17.51 20.60 11.37
C TRP A 81 -17.86 19.37 10.53
N ILE A 82 -16.89 18.47 10.31
CA ILE A 82 -17.14 17.19 9.61
C ILE A 82 -18.13 16.33 10.41
N LYS A 83 -17.99 16.24 11.74
CA LYS A 83 -18.97 15.52 12.58
C LYS A 83 -20.36 16.12 12.51
N ALA A 84 -20.48 17.45 12.43
CA ALA A 84 -21.75 18.15 12.36
C ALA A 84 -22.44 17.96 10.99
N ASN A 85 -21.68 18.02 9.89
CA ASN A 85 -22.25 17.95 8.54
C ASN A 85 -22.35 16.53 7.97
N VAL A 86 -21.56 15.58 8.46
CA VAL A 86 -21.59 14.17 8.03
C VAL A 86 -22.40 13.30 9.00
N GLY A 87 -23.04 13.91 10.00
CA GLY A 87 -23.74 13.25 11.13
C GLY A 87 -24.86 12.26 10.76
N ILE A 88 -25.27 12.20 9.50
CA ILE A 88 -26.32 11.29 9.01
C ILE A 88 -25.75 9.95 8.55
N PHE A 89 -24.51 9.90 8.05
CA PHE A 89 -23.89 8.65 7.61
C PHE A 89 -22.97 8.09 8.71
N ARG A 90 -23.54 7.25 9.59
CA ARG A 90 -22.77 6.39 10.51
C ARG A 90 -22.10 5.24 9.76
N ILE A 91 -21.29 5.54 8.76
CA ILE A 91 -20.45 4.53 8.12
C ILE A 91 -19.34 4.19 9.13
N PRO A 92 -19.21 2.93 9.57
CA PRO A 92 -18.10 2.51 10.41
C PRO A 92 -16.78 2.87 9.72
N ARG A 93 -15.84 3.47 10.44
CA ARG A 93 -14.55 3.92 9.89
C ARG A 93 -13.81 2.82 9.12
N ILE A 94 -13.99 1.59 9.59
CA ILE A 94 -13.46 0.38 8.98
C ILE A 94 -13.99 0.20 7.55
N ILE A 95 -15.28 0.43 7.30
CA ILE A 95 -15.86 0.32 5.96
C ILE A 95 -15.26 1.37 5.02
N ALA A 96 -15.14 2.62 5.47
CA ALA A 96 -14.54 3.68 4.65
C ALA A 96 -13.07 3.37 4.31
N ALA A 97 -12.30 2.87 5.27
CA ALA A 97 -10.91 2.45 5.04
C ALA A 97 -10.83 1.27 4.05
N ILE A 98 -11.68 0.25 4.21
CA ILE A 98 -11.73 -0.90 3.30
C ILE A 98 -12.09 -0.46 1.88
N VAL A 99 -13.15 0.35 1.70
CA VAL A 99 -13.57 0.83 0.38
C VAL A 99 -12.45 1.62 -0.30
N THR A 100 -11.81 2.52 0.45
CA THR A 100 -10.71 3.34 -0.06
C THR A 100 -9.51 2.48 -0.45
N PHE A 101 -9.16 1.51 0.39
CA PHE A 101 -8.12 0.53 0.08
C PHE A 101 -8.44 -0.27 -1.18
N LEU A 102 -9.68 -0.74 -1.34
CA LEU A 102 -10.11 -1.49 -2.52
C LEU A 102 -10.03 -0.66 -3.80
N ILE A 103 -10.46 0.61 -3.76
CA ILE A 103 -10.35 1.54 -4.89
C ILE A 103 -8.88 1.77 -5.25
N ALA A 104 -8.02 2.01 -4.26
CA ALA A 104 -6.58 2.21 -4.48
C ALA A 104 -5.92 0.97 -5.09
N LEU A 105 -6.22 -0.22 -4.55
CA LEU A 105 -5.71 -1.50 -5.05
C LEU A 105 -6.19 -1.76 -6.49
N TRP A 106 -7.47 -1.50 -6.78
CA TRP A 106 -8.03 -1.62 -8.13
C TRP A 106 -7.33 -0.70 -9.12
N TRP A 107 -7.15 0.57 -8.76
CA TRP A 107 -6.49 1.56 -9.60
C TRP A 107 -5.03 1.18 -9.88
N ASP A 108 -4.29 0.74 -8.86
CA ASP A 108 -2.88 0.36 -9.02
C ASP A 108 -2.73 -0.89 -9.89
N CYS A 109 -3.55 -1.92 -9.69
CA CYS A 109 -3.55 -3.10 -10.55
C CYS A 109 -3.86 -2.76 -12.01
N ARG A 110 -4.86 -1.90 -12.24
CA ARG A 110 -5.22 -1.42 -13.58
C ARG A 110 -4.08 -0.64 -14.23
N ARG A 111 -3.39 0.22 -13.46
CA ARG A 111 -2.23 0.98 -13.92
C ARG A 111 -1.11 0.05 -14.40
N ILE A 112 -0.80 -1.01 -13.66
CA ILE A 112 0.26 -1.97 -14.00
C ILE A 112 -0.06 -2.71 -15.30
N VAL A 113 -1.30 -3.15 -15.47
CA VAL A 113 -1.76 -3.82 -16.70
C VAL A 113 -1.65 -2.88 -17.91
N ASN A 114 -2.14 -1.64 -17.79
CA ASN A 114 -2.07 -0.66 -18.87
C ASN A 114 -0.63 -0.29 -19.24
N ALA A 115 0.25 -0.10 -18.25
CA ALA A 115 1.66 0.22 -18.49
C ALA A 115 2.38 -0.90 -19.24
N SER A 116 2.04 -2.14 -18.92
CA SER A 116 2.66 -3.31 -19.54
C SER A 116 2.13 -3.57 -20.96
N ALA A 117 0.84 -3.31 -21.19
CA ALA A 117 0.24 -3.32 -22.53
C ALA A 117 0.91 -2.27 -23.44
N ALA A 118 1.12 -1.05 -22.92
CA ALA A 118 1.80 0.02 -23.65
C ALA A 118 3.26 -0.33 -23.99
N LYS A 119 3.98 -1.01 -23.09
CA LYS A 119 5.35 -1.48 -23.35
C LYS A 119 5.37 -2.52 -24.47
N LYS A 120 4.49 -3.53 -24.39
CA LYS A 120 4.39 -4.59 -25.40
C LYS A 120 4.06 -4.04 -26.79
N SER A 121 3.19 -3.02 -26.87
CA SER A 121 2.86 -2.37 -28.14
C SER A 121 4.08 -1.73 -28.84
N ARG A 122 5.08 -1.24 -28.10
CA ARG A 122 6.29 -0.66 -28.70
C ARG A 122 7.25 -1.72 -29.24
N ASP A 123 7.28 -2.89 -28.62
CA ASP A 123 8.19 -3.97 -29.02
C ASP A 123 7.60 -4.79 -30.19
N THR A 124 6.29 -4.68 -30.45
CA THR A 124 5.52 -5.56 -31.35
C THR A 124 5.09 -4.88 -32.65
N ASP A 125 5.85 -3.91 -33.17
CA ASP A 125 5.58 -3.32 -34.49
C ASP A 125 5.82 -4.32 -35.66
N ASN A 126 6.26 -5.56 -35.36
CA ASN A 126 6.58 -6.58 -36.36
C ASN A 126 5.88 -7.95 -36.18
N GLU A 127 5.04 -8.13 -35.15
CA GLU A 127 4.37 -9.42 -34.88
C GLU A 127 2.84 -9.28 -34.98
N ASN A 128 2.33 -9.49 -36.20
CA ASN A 128 0.89 -9.41 -36.48
C ASN A 128 0.11 -10.47 -35.68
N ASN A 129 -0.88 -10.02 -34.91
CA ASN A 129 -1.99 -10.77 -34.31
C ASN A 129 -1.82 -11.45 -32.94
N LYS A 130 -1.07 -10.88 -31.99
CA LYS A 130 -1.20 -11.32 -30.58
C LYS A 130 -2.25 -10.47 -29.84
N PRO A 131 -3.29 -11.08 -29.24
CA PRO A 131 -4.33 -10.33 -28.55
C PRO A 131 -3.73 -9.53 -27.39
N SER A 132 -4.03 -8.23 -27.35
CA SER A 132 -3.68 -7.33 -26.24
C SER A 132 -4.38 -7.80 -24.97
N SER A 133 -3.67 -7.86 -23.85
CA SER A 133 -4.25 -8.22 -22.55
C SER A 133 -5.32 -7.19 -22.14
N VAL A 134 -6.59 -7.57 -22.24
CA VAL A 134 -7.72 -6.73 -21.80
C VAL A 134 -7.91 -6.88 -20.29
N TRP A 135 -8.05 -5.77 -19.58
CA TRP A 135 -8.37 -5.77 -18.15
C TRP A 135 -9.72 -6.45 -17.89
N SER A 136 -9.76 -7.42 -16.96
CA SER A 136 -10.99 -8.10 -16.55
C SER A 136 -11.31 -7.85 -15.08
N ASN A 137 -12.43 -7.16 -14.82
CA ASN A 137 -12.91 -6.89 -13.46
C ASN A 137 -13.24 -8.19 -12.69
N ASN A 138 -13.79 -9.19 -13.37
CA ASN A 138 -14.15 -10.47 -12.76
C ASN A 138 -12.91 -11.23 -12.30
N TYR A 139 -11.84 -11.17 -13.10
CA TYR A 139 -10.56 -11.77 -12.70
C TYR A 139 -9.96 -11.05 -11.49
N PHE A 140 -9.97 -9.72 -11.47
CA PHE A 140 -9.53 -8.93 -10.31
C PHE A 140 -10.31 -9.31 -9.04
N LEU A 141 -11.64 -9.33 -9.13
CA LEU A 141 -12.48 -9.66 -7.99
C LEU A 141 -12.28 -11.11 -7.53
N GLY A 142 -12.15 -12.06 -8.46
CA GLY A 142 -11.86 -13.45 -8.15
C GLY A 142 -10.51 -13.63 -7.45
N GLN A 143 -9.46 -12.91 -7.89
CA GLN A 143 -8.16 -12.94 -7.23
C GLN A 143 -8.18 -12.27 -5.86
N LEU A 144 -8.91 -11.16 -5.73
CA LEU A 144 -9.10 -10.47 -4.45
C LEU A 144 -9.78 -11.38 -3.43
N VAL A 145 -10.91 -12.00 -3.79
CA VAL A 145 -11.65 -12.92 -2.93
C VAL A 145 -10.81 -14.14 -2.60
N LYS A 146 -10.11 -14.73 -3.58
CA LYS A 146 -9.20 -15.86 -3.34
C LYS A 146 -8.08 -15.50 -2.37
N SER A 147 -7.47 -14.32 -2.51
CA SER A 147 -6.44 -13.82 -1.59
C SER A 147 -7.01 -13.59 -0.20
N PHE A 148 -8.21 -13.01 -0.10
CA PHE A 148 -8.91 -12.77 1.16
C PHE A 148 -9.20 -14.09 1.88
N CYS A 149 -9.82 -15.06 1.20
CA CYS A 149 -10.10 -16.39 1.75
C CYS A 149 -8.82 -17.13 2.20
N ARG A 150 -7.70 -16.95 1.49
CA ARG A 150 -6.41 -17.52 1.88
C ARG A 150 -5.81 -16.83 3.11
N THR A 151 -6.07 -15.53 3.30
CA THR A 151 -5.56 -14.75 4.43
C THR A 151 -6.35 -15.02 5.70
N LEU A 152 -7.65 -15.32 5.58
CA LEU A 152 -8.57 -15.56 6.69
C LEU A 152 -8.04 -16.60 7.73
N PRO A 153 -7.54 -17.79 7.35
CA PRO A 153 -7.00 -18.74 8.33
C PRO A 153 -5.61 -18.35 8.87
N ILE A 154 -4.84 -17.53 8.15
CA ILE A 154 -3.50 -17.09 8.58
C ILE A 154 -3.62 -15.93 9.59
N TYR A 155 -4.69 -15.15 9.50
CA TYR A 155 -4.90 -13.96 10.29
C TYR A 155 -4.78 -14.17 11.81
N PRO A 156 -5.40 -15.19 12.43
CA PRO A 156 -5.29 -15.40 13.88
C PRO A 156 -3.84 -15.61 14.31
N PHE A 157 -3.07 -16.40 13.56
CA PHE A 157 -1.66 -16.65 13.85
C PHE A 157 -0.81 -15.39 13.68
N ALA A 158 -1.03 -14.64 12.61
CA ALA A 158 -0.35 -13.36 12.40
C ALA A 158 -0.68 -12.37 13.52
N ALA A 159 -1.93 -12.31 13.97
CA ALA A 159 -2.34 -11.45 15.06
C ALA A 159 -1.63 -11.83 16.38
N VAL A 160 -1.48 -13.11 16.68
CA VAL A 160 -0.73 -13.58 17.87
C VAL A 160 0.74 -13.16 17.79
N ILE A 161 1.40 -13.38 16.65
CA ILE A 161 2.80 -12.99 16.45
C ILE A 161 2.98 -11.47 16.58
N ILE A 162 2.11 -10.69 15.94
CA ILE A 162 2.15 -9.21 16.03
C ILE A 162 1.92 -8.77 17.47
N SER A 163 0.99 -9.39 18.20
CA SER A 163 0.71 -9.07 19.60
C SER A 163 1.92 -9.35 20.49
N PHE A 164 2.60 -10.48 20.27
CA PHE A 164 3.81 -10.84 21.00
C PHE A 164 4.96 -9.85 20.74
N MET A 165 5.16 -9.45 19.48
CA MET A 165 6.15 -8.43 19.11
C MET A 165 5.81 -7.07 19.72
N CYS A 166 4.53 -6.67 19.72
CA CYS A 166 4.10 -5.41 20.33
C CYS A 166 4.32 -5.41 21.84
N LEU A 167 4.08 -6.54 22.51
CA LEU A 167 4.33 -6.70 23.94
C LEU A 167 5.80 -6.46 24.26
N PHE A 168 6.72 -7.05 23.48
CA PHE A 168 8.16 -6.81 23.64
C PHE A 168 8.52 -5.33 23.49
N VAL A 169 7.94 -4.62 22.51
CA VAL A 169 8.16 -3.19 22.32
C VAL A 169 7.59 -2.37 23.48
N ILE A 170 6.41 -2.74 23.99
CA ILE A 170 5.81 -2.09 25.17
C ILE A 170 6.74 -2.23 26.38
N THR A 171 7.21 -3.45 26.68
CA THR A 171 8.14 -3.70 27.78
C THR A 171 9.42 -2.87 27.65
N LEU A 172 9.99 -2.79 26.44
CA LEU A 172 11.18 -1.98 26.20
C LEU A 172 10.92 -0.48 26.39
N PHE A 173 9.72 0.01 26.05
CA PHE A 173 9.34 1.41 26.29
C PHE A 173 9.12 1.70 27.79
N GLU A 174 8.56 0.74 28.52
CA GLU A 174 8.39 0.82 29.97
C GLU A 174 9.76 0.86 30.68
N ASP A 175 10.70 0.01 30.27
CA ASP A 175 12.09 0.00 30.78
C ASP A 175 12.82 1.33 30.51
N LEU A 176 12.50 1.99 29.39
CA LEU A 176 13.06 3.30 29.03
C LEU A 176 12.29 4.48 29.62
N HIS A 177 11.22 4.24 30.41
CA HIS A 177 10.31 5.26 30.94
C HIS A 177 9.72 6.21 29.88
N ILE A 178 9.50 5.72 28.65
CA ILE A 178 8.88 6.49 27.56
C ILE A 178 7.35 6.37 27.68
N ASN A 179 6.64 7.46 27.39
CA ASN A 179 5.17 7.46 27.40
C ASN A 179 4.61 6.45 26.38
N THR A 180 3.99 5.38 26.88
CA THR A 180 3.41 4.27 26.10
C THR A 180 2.21 4.71 25.25
N ALA A 181 1.60 5.86 25.53
CA ALA A 181 0.51 6.40 24.73
C ALA A 181 0.90 6.65 23.26
N VAL A 182 2.19 6.94 23.01
CA VAL A 182 2.73 7.12 21.66
C VAL A 182 2.66 5.82 20.84
N LEU A 183 2.70 4.66 21.51
CA LEU A 183 2.74 3.35 20.88
C LEU A 183 1.35 2.82 20.46
N ASN A 184 0.28 3.33 21.07
CA ASN A 184 -1.10 2.94 20.75
C ASN A 184 -1.45 3.18 19.27
N GLY A 185 -0.98 4.30 18.70
CA GLY A 185 -1.20 4.64 17.29
C GLY A 185 -0.57 3.60 16.35
N PRO A 186 0.75 3.38 16.40
CA PRO A 186 1.43 2.36 15.61
C PRO A 186 0.84 0.96 15.75
N ILE A 187 0.52 0.51 16.97
CA ILE A 187 -0.08 -0.82 17.20
C ILE A 187 -1.46 -0.90 16.53
N TYR A 188 -2.30 0.12 16.72
CA TYR A 188 -3.62 0.20 16.09
C TYR A 188 -3.52 0.16 14.56
N TYR A 189 -2.61 0.93 13.96
CA TYR A 189 -2.45 0.96 12.52
C TYR A 189 -1.81 -0.32 11.96
N CYS A 190 -0.85 -0.91 12.67
CA CYS A 190 -0.20 -2.15 12.23
C CYS A 190 -1.20 -3.32 12.23
N THR A 191 -2.01 -3.43 13.28
CA THR A 191 -3.06 -4.45 13.39
C THR A 191 -4.19 -4.23 12.37
N LEU A 192 -4.60 -2.98 12.13
CA LEU A 192 -5.66 -2.67 11.18
C LEU A 192 -5.21 -2.84 9.72
N TYR A 193 -4.03 -2.34 9.35
CA TYR A 193 -3.58 -2.31 7.96
C TYR A 193 -2.69 -3.47 7.56
N GLY A 194 -1.98 -4.12 8.47
CA GLY A 194 -1.11 -5.26 8.15
C GLY A 194 -1.80 -6.35 7.32
N PRO A 195 -3.00 -6.81 7.71
CA PRO A 195 -3.78 -7.79 6.96
C PRO A 195 -4.16 -7.34 5.55
N LEU A 196 -4.62 -6.08 5.43
CA LEU A 196 -4.94 -5.48 4.13
C LEU A 196 -3.69 -5.39 3.27
N MET A 197 -2.56 -5.06 3.87
CA MET A 197 -1.28 -4.97 3.19
C MET A 197 -0.81 -6.34 2.66
N MET A 198 -1.03 -7.42 3.41
CA MET A 198 -0.77 -8.79 2.92
C MET A 198 -1.63 -9.16 1.71
N ILE A 199 -2.94 -8.84 1.75
CA ILE A 199 -3.85 -9.07 0.62
C ILE A 199 -3.41 -8.26 -0.60
N TYR A 200 -3.07 -7.00 -0.38
CA TYR A 200 -2.54 -6.10 -1.40
C TYR A 200 -1.33 -6.72 -2.11
N TRP A 201 -0.38 -7.22 -1.32
CA TRP A 201 0.85 -7.83 -1.80
C TRP A 201 0.59 -9.07 -2.67
N ASP A 202 -0.30 -9.96 -2.22
CA ASP A 202 -0.61 -11.19 -2.94
C ASP A 202 -1.35 -10.92 -4.26
N VAL A 203 -2.35 -10.04 -4.23
CA VAL A 203 -3.12 -9.67 -5.44
C VAL A 203 -2.19 -9.00 -6.45
N LYS A 204 -1.42 -7.98 -6.02
CA LYS A 204 -0.49 -7.28 -6.90
C LYS A 204 0.57 -8.21 -7.47
N GLY A 205 1.17 -9.08 -6.65
CA GLY A 205 2.20 -10.01 -7.07
C GLY A 205 1.70 -10.98 -8.14
N LYS A 206 0.46 -11.48 -8.00
CA LYS A 206 -0.19 -12.32 -9.02
C LYS A 206 -0.41 -11.56 -10.33
N PHE A 207 -0.93 -10.33 -10.26
CA PHE A 207 -1.12 -9.51 -11.47
C PHE A 207 0.19 -9.21 -12.18
N ALA A 208 1.23 -8.82 -11.45
CA ALA A 208 2.56 -8.59 -12.01
C ALA A 208 3.10 -9.84 -12.70
N LYS A 209 2.96 -11.02 -12.08
CA LYS A 209 3.42 -12.29 -12.66
C LYS A 209 2.65 -12.68 -13.92
N THR A 210 1.31 -12.59 -13.90
CA THR A 210 0.47 -12.91 -15.07
C THR A 210 0.83 -12.01 -16.26
N VAL A 211 1.08 -10.73 -16.00
CA VAL A 211 1.49 -9.76 -17.02
C VAL A 211 2.87 -10.07 -17.61
N ILE A 212 3.85 -10.42 -16.77
CA ILE A 212 5.21 -10.81 -17.22
C ILE A 212 5.17 -12.07 -18.09
N ASN A 213 4.37 -13.07 -17.69
CA ASN A 213 4.29 -14.33 -18.41
C ASN A 213 3.50 -14.22 -19.73
N GLY A 214 2.81 -13.10 -19.96
CA GLY A 214 1.96 -12.92 -21.14
C GLY A 214 0.81 -13.91 -21.22
N GLU A 215 0.45 -14.54 -20.09
CA GLU A 215 -0.70 -15.42 -20.00
C GLU A 215 -1.96 -14.59 -20.24
N ILE A 216 -2.73 -14.98 -21.26
CA ILE A 216 -4.01 -14.34 -21.55
C ILE A 216 -4.92 -14.60 -20.36
N ILE A 217 -5.38 -13.53 -19.72
CA ILE A 217 -6.39 -13.59 -18.66
C ILE A 217 -7.72 -13.97 -19.31
N LEU A 218 -7.91 -15.26 -19.59
CA LEU A 218 -9.20 -15.77 -20.04
C LEU A 218 -10.11 -15.89 -18.82
N PRO A 219 -11.34 -15.35 -18.86
CA PRO A 219 -12.35 -15.70 -17.88
C PRO A 219 -12.59 -17.21 -18.00
N ARG A 220 -12.22 -17.98 -16.96
CA ARG A 220 -12.71 -19.34 -16.79
C ARG A 220 -14.13 -19.32 -16.25
#